data_AF-A0A534DPH6-F1
#
_entry.id   AF-A0A534DPH6-F1
#
_cell.length_a   1.000
_cell.length_b   1.000
_cell.length_c   1.000
_cell.angle_alpha   90.00
_cell.angle_beta   90.00
_cell.angle_gamma   90.00
#
_symmetry.space_group_name_H-M   'P 1'
#
loop_
_entity.id
_entity.type
_entity.pdbx_description
1 polymer ?
#
loop_
_entity_poly.entity_id
_entity_poly.type
_entity_poly.pdbx_seq_one_letter_code
_entity_poly.pdbx_strand_id
1 'polypeptide(L)'
;MLRIWEGLNGFTQFSAVLISSIALLFHIRWSRRATALGPTILTTLGIFFCFAGIAWGLLDFDANDVRNSVPHLLGGIRTSFWASVVGIFWALTLKIRVALFGDAPVPASGAQEGSTVDDLARLLVQLNRAIAGGDDSSLLSQVKLLRADSNDRIDRLTEAFDGYAENIAETNSKALVRALSEVVRDFNTKLNEQFGDNFRQLNSGVARLVAWQVQYEKQLRALIEQETATRESMTEAASRFTDIVNLASEFAAVARSLQHIVGALNNQSEQLARALLLLSGLITEVKEGLPIIEQRIGQMIARSEQG
;
A
#
# COMPACT_ATOMS: atom_id res chain seq x y z
N MET A 1 49.90 -16.99 35.88
CA MET A 1 48.80 -17.93 35.61
C MET A 1 47.53 -17.66 36.42
N LEU A 2 47.61 -17.21 37.70
CA LEU A 2 46.43 -16.89 38.53
C LEU A 2 45.51 -15.79 37.95
N ARG A 3 46.05 -14.71 37.37
CA ARG A 3 45.26 -13.63 36.72
C ARG A 3 44.45 -14.02 35.47
N ILE A 4 44.83 -15.12 34.79
CA ILE A 4 44.10 -15.60 33.60
C ILE A 4 42.94 -16.48 34.04
N TRP A 5 43.12 -17.27 35.11
CA TRP A 5 42.11 -18.19 35.60
C TRP A 5 40.92 -17.47 36.26
N GLU A 6 41.16 -16.40 37.02
CA GLU A 6 40.11 -15.61 37.71
C GLU A 6 39.26 -14.75 36.77
N GLY A 7 39.72 -14.47 35.55
CA GLY A 7 38.99 -13.68 34.54
C GLY A 7 38.22 -14.51 33.51
N LEU A 8 38.19 -15.84 33.65
CA LEU A 8 37.52 -16.75 32.73
C LEU A 8 36.17 -17.20 33.30
N ASN A 9 35.15 -17.23 32.44
CA ASN A 9 33.82 -17.69 32.79
C ASN A 9 33.86 -19.19 33.19
N GLY A 10 32.96 -19.63 34.08
CA GLY A 10 32.98 -20.99 34.65
C GLY A 10 32.93 -22.10 33.61
N PHE A 11 32.29 -21.83 32.46
CA PHE A 11 32.24 -22.72 31.31
C PHE A 11 33.62 -23.01 30.66
N THR A 12 34.50 -22.01 30.59
CA THR A 12 35.86 -22.19 30.02
C THR A 12 36.75 -22.98 30.96
N GLN A 13 36.63 -22.75 32.27
CA GLN A 13 37.38 -23.51 33.27
C GLN A 13 37.00 -25.00 33.20
N PHE A 14 35.69 -25.29 33.10
CA PHE A 14 35.20 -26.66 32.94
C PHE A 14 35.73 -27.33 31.65
N SER A 15 35.57 -26.67 30.51
CA SER A 15 36.02 -27.23 29.22
C SER A 15 37.54 -27.42 29.16
N ALA A 16 38.32 -26.50 29.68
CA ALA A 16 39.79 -26.62 29.73
C ALA A 16 40.24 -27.77 30.63
N VAL A 17 39.62 -27.97 31.80
CA VAL A 17 39.92 -29.10 32.69
C VAL A 17 39.56 -30.41 32.01
N LEU A 18 38.35 -30.52 31.42
CA LEU A 18 37.88 -31.72 30.76
C LEU A 18 38.81 -32.13 29.59
N ILE A 19 39.14 -31.19 28.71
CA ILE A 19 40.04 -31.42 27.58
C ILE A 19 41.42 -31.87 28.09
N SER A 20 41.95 -31.23 29.14
CA SER A 20 43.26 -31.58 29.71
C SER A 20 43.26 -32.94 30.39
N SER A 21 42.18 -33.35 31.07
CA SER A 21 42.05 -34.68 31.65
C SER A 21 42.03 -35.78 30.58
N ILE A 22 41.31 -35.56 29.48
CA ILE A 22 41.25 -36.49 28.35
C ILE A 22 42.61 -36.56 27.65
N ALA A 23 43.27 -35.41 27.45
CA ALA A 23 44.62 -35.35 26.91
C ALA A 23 45.63 -36.17 27.73
N LEU A 24 45.56 -36.04 29.06
CA LEU A 24 46.43 -36.79 29.98
C LEU A 24 46.19 -38.30 29.87
N LEU A 25 44.93 -38.73 29.78
CA LEU A 25 44.58 -40.14 29.58
C LEU A 25 45.19 -40.71 28.30
N PHE A 26 45.15 -39.96 27.19
CA PHE A 26 45.80 -40.37 25.94
C PHE A 26 47.33 -40.38 26.02
N HIS A 27 47.93 -39.47 26.81
CA HIS A 27 49.37 -39.48 27.06
C HIS A 27 49.83 -40.64 27.97
N ILE A 28 48.98 -41.09 28.90
CA ILE A 28 49.28 -42.23 29.80
C ILE A 28 49.04 -43.57 29.08
N ARG A 29 47.93 -43.71 28.37
CA ARG A 29 47.51 -44.97 27.72
C ARG A 29 47.98 -45.05 26.26
N TRP A 30 49.30 -45.06 26.08
CA TRP A 30 49.96 -45.06 24.77
C TRP A 30 49.63 -46.33 23.97
N SER A 31 48.72 -46.20 23.00
CA SER A 31 48.25 -47.29 22.14
C SER A 31 48.07 -46.77 20.72
N ARG A 32 48.08 -47.65 19.70
CA ARG A 32 47.90 -47.25 18.29
C ARG A 32 46.59 -46.47 18.05
N ARG A 33 45.54 -46.76 18.83
CA ARG A 33 44.28 -46.01 18.77
C ARG A 33 44.42 -44.61 19.38
N ALA A 34 45.15 -44.47 20.48
CA ALA A 34 45.41 -43.17 21.11
C ALA A 34 46.31 -42.27 20.23
N THR A 35 47.32 -42.84 19.55
CA THR A 35 48.17 -42.08 18.62
C THR A 35 47.43 -41.66 17.35
N ALA A 36 46.56 -42.54 16.82
CA ALA A 36 45.79 -42.26 15.62
C ALA A 36 44.59 -41.30 15.85
N LEU A 37 43.85 -41.47 16.94
CA LEU A 37 42.59 -40.76 17.18
C LEU A 37 42.70 -39.62 18.20
N GLY A 38 43.70 -39.66 19.10
CA GLY A 38 43.84 -38.69 20.18
C GLY A 38 43.93 -37.23 19.72
N PRO A 39 44.85 -36.87 18.79
CA PRO A 39 44.92 -35.51 18.27
C PRO A 39 43.61 -35.03 17.62
N THR A 40 42.95 -35.90 16.84
CA THR A 40 41.69 -35.57 16.16
C THR A 40 40.53 -35.39 17.16
N ILE A 41 40.46 -36.19 18.21
CA ILE A 41 39.43 -36.07 19.25
C ILE A 41 39.64 -34.78 20.07
N LEU A 42 40.88 -34.43 20.42
CA LEU A 42 41.18 -33.22 21.17
C LEU A 42 40.91 -31.93 20.37
N THR A 43 41.25 -31.91 19.08
CA THR A 43 40.93 -30.75 18.23
C THR A 43 39.43 -30.61 18.02
N THR A 44 38.71 -31.70 17.75
CA THR A 44 37.24 -31.66 17.60
C THR A 44 36.53 -31.25 18.89
N LEU A 45 37.01 -31.71 20.05
CA LEU A 45 36.49 -31.28 21.35
C LEU A 45 36.74 -29.79 21.62
N GLY A 46 37.93 -29.28 21.27
CA GLY A 46 38.24 -27.85 21.34
C GLY A 46 37.36 -26.99 20.43
N ILE A 47 37.09 -27.46 19.21
CA ILE A 47 36.17 -26.80 18.25
C ILE A 47 34.73 -26.84 18.78
N PHE A 48 34.28 -27.96 19.33
CA PHE A 48 32.95 -28.10 19.93
C PHE A 48 32.72 -27.09 21.05
N PHE A 49 33.63 -27.00 22.02
CA PHE A 49 33.51 -26.04 23.12
C PHE A 49 33.64 -24.59 22.66
N CYS A 50 34.34 -24.34 21.55
CA CYS A 50 34.37 -23.02 20.92
C CYS A 50 32.97 -22.61 20.43
N PHE A 51 32.31 -23.47 19.63
CA PHE A 51 30.96 -23.18 19.14
C PHE A 51 29.93 -23.10 20.27
N ALA A 52 30.04 -23.95 21.29
CA ALA A 52 29.17 -23.91 22.45
C ALA A 52 29.32 -22.60 23.26
N GLY A 53 30.55 -22.08 23.39
CA GLY A 53 30.80 -20.81 24.09
C GLY A 53 30.27 -19.59 23.34
N ILE A 54 30.36 -19.59 21.99
CA ILE A 54 29.77 -18.53 21.15
C ILE A 54 28.24 -18.60 21.23
N ALA A 55 27.66 -19.81 21.15
CA ALA A 55 26.21 -20.00 21.29
C ALA A 55 25.71 -19.49 22.65
N TRP A 56 26.42 -19.78 23.74
CA TRP A 56 26.09 -19.24 25.07
C TRP A 56 26.16 -17.72 25.11
N GLY A 57 27.15 -17.11 24.46
CA GLY A 57 27.27 -15.65 24.35
C GLY A 57 26.20 -14.97 23.49
N LEU A 58 25.49 -15.73 22.65
CA LEU A 58 24.38 -15.24 21.81
C LEU A 58 23.00 -15.46 22.43
N LEU A 59 22.87 -16.26 23.49
CA LEU A 59 21.57 -16.54 24.11
C LEU A 59 20.88 -15.30 24.68
N ASP A 60 21.67 -14.38 25.25
CA ASP A 60 21.19 -13.12 25.83
C ASP A 60 21.38 -11.93 24.88
N PHE A 61 21.62 -12.18 23.59
CA PHE A 61 21.86 -11.11 22.61
C PHE A 61 20.52 -10.52 22.12
N ASP A 62 20.26 -9.25 22.44
CA ASP A 62 19.13 -8.51 21.91
C ASP A 62 19.56 -7.66 20.71
N ALA A 63 18.96 -7.92 19.55
CA ALA A 63 19.18 -7.15 18.33
C ALA A 63 18.67 -5.70 18.44
N ASN A 64 17.77 -5.40 19.38
CA ASN A 64 17.22 -4.07 19.60
C ASN A 64 18.04 -3.23 20.59
N ASP A 65 18.90 -3.85 21.40
CA ASP A 65 19.82 -3.17 22.33
C ASP A 65 21.25 -3.69 22.20
N VAL A 66 21.87 -3.32 21.07
CA VAL A 66 23.25 -3.72 20.73
C VAL A 66 24.27 -3.21 21.76
N ARG A 67 24.03 -2.04 22.38
CA ARG A 67 25.00 -1.39 23.27
C ARG A 67 25.20 -2.18 24.57
N ASN A 68 24.14 -2.77 25.10
CA ASN A 68 24.20 -3.64 26.28
C ASN A 68 24.49 -5.11 25.93
N SER A 69 24.21 -5.55 24.70
CA SER A 69 24.42 -6.93 24.25
C SER A 69 25.86 -7.24 23.81
N VAL A 70 26.61 -6.25 23.32
CA VAL A 70 28.00 -6.43 22.84
C VAL A 70 28.97 -6.90 23.94
N PRO A 71 28.96 -6.38 25.18
CA PRO A 71 29.84 -6.86 26.25
C PRO A 71 29.67 -8.35 26.58
N HIS A 72 28.43 -8.86 26.59
CA HIS A 72 28.14 -10.28 26.85
C HIS A 72 28.60 -11.18 25.71
N LEU A 73 28.39 -10.75 24.45
CA LEU A 73 28.90 -11.44 23.27
C LEU A 73 30.43 -11.52 23.26
N LEU A 74 31.12 -10.42 23.59
CA LEU A 74 32.58 -10.39 23.69
C LEU A 74 33.11 -11.32 24.79
N GLY A 75 32.34 -11.48 25.88
CA GLY A 75 32.60 -12.48 26.92
C GLY A 75 32.51 -13.92 26.38
N GLY A 76 31.46 -14.23 25.64
CA GLY A 76 31.26 -15.54 24.98
C GLY A 76 32.34 -15.88 23.95
N ILE A 77 32.78 -14.89 23.17
CA ILE A 77 33.84 -15.05 22.16
C ILE A 77 35.22 -15.21 22.83
N ARG A 78 35.50 -14.45 23.89
CA ARG A 78 36.77 -14.58 24.64
C ARG A 78 36.89 -15.96 25.30
N THR A 79 35.79 -16.49 25.80
CA THR A 79 35.72 -17.76 26.55
C THR A 79 35.80 -18.98 25.64
N SER A 80 35.16 -18.94 24.48
CA SER A 80 35.22 -19.99 23.46
C SER A 80 36.61 -20.13 22.83
N PHE A 81 37.29 -19.00 22.59
CA PHE A 81 38.62 -18.98 21.99
C PHE A 81 39.65 -19.77 22.82
N TRP A 82 39.68 -19.55 24.14
CA TRP A 82 40.63 -20.25 25.02
C TRP A 82 40.38 -21.75 25.13
N ALA A 83 39.13 -22.21 25.07
CA ALA A 83 38.83 -23.64 25.04
C ALA A 83 39.39 -24.33 23.78
N SER A 84 39.32 -23.66 22.63
CA SER A 84 39.92 -24.15 21.38
C SER A 84 41.46 -24.18 21.45
N VAL A 85 42.07 -23.15 22.00
CA VAL A 85 43.54 -23.08 22.18
C VAL A 85 44.04 -24.25 23.03
N VAL A 86 43.35 -24.59 24.12
CA VAL A 86 43.72 -25.73 24.98
C VAL A 86 43.59 -27.07 24.23
N GLY A 87 42.51 -27.26 23.45
CA GLY A 87 42.32 -28.47 22.64
C GLY A 87 43.40 -28.66 21.58
N ILE A 88 43.74 -27.59 20.86
CA ILE A 88 44.80 -27.63 19.83
C ILE A 88 46.17 -27.82 20.47
N PHE A 89 46.44 -27.16 21.60
CA PHE A 89 47.71 -27.28 22.31
C PHE A 89 47.99 -28.74 22.71
N TRP A 90 47.04 -29.41 23.34
CA TRP A 90 47.19 -30.82 23.73
C TRP A 90 47.18 -31.78 22.53
N ALA A 91 46.47 -31.47 21.45
CA ALA A 91 46.55 -32.26 20.22
C ALA A 91 47.96 -32.19 19.59
N LEU A 92 48.58 -31.01 19.64
CA LEU A 92 49.93 -30.80 19.13
C LEU A 92 50.97 -31.54 19.98
N THR A 93 50.84 -31.57 21.31
CA THR A 93 51.75 -32.34 22.17
C THR A 93 51.70 -33.83 21.86
N LEU A 94 50.52 -34.39 21.57
CA LEU A 94 50.38 -35.79 21.11
C LEU A 94 51.05 -36.00 19.74
N LYS A 95 50.83 -35.12 18.76
CA LYS A 95 51.45 -35.24 17.44
C LYS A 95 52.98 -35.14 17.50
N ILE A 96 53.53 -34.23 18.30
CA ILE A 96 54.97 -34.09 18.52
C ILE A 96 55.52 -35.37 19.16
N ARG A 97 54.82 -35.94 20.15
CA ARG A 97 55.25 -37.17 20.80
C ARG A 97 55.25 -38.37 19.85
N VAL A 98 54.25 -38.50 18.98
CA VAL A 98 54.24 -39.53 17.91
C VAL A 98 55.38 -39.32 16.92
N ALA A 99 55.62 -38.07 16.51
CA ALA A 99 56.70 -37.74 15.57
C ALA A 99 58.11 -38.06 16.14
N LEU A 100 58.30 -37.90 17.45
CA LEU A 100 59.59 -38.16 18.11
C LEU A 100 59.79 -39.62 18.53
N PHE A 101 58.72 -40.35 18.89
CA PHE A 101 58.82 -41.69 19.50
C PHE A 101 58.20 -42.82 18.66
N GLY A 102 57.60 -42.53 17.51
CA GLY A 102 57.03 -43.52 16.59
C GLY A 102 55.69 -44.14 17.05
N ASP A 103 55.09 -44.95 16.17
CA ASP A 103 53.84 -45.68 16.45
C ASP A 103 54.05 -46.89 17.38
N ALA A 104 52.99 -47.31 18.08
CA ALA A 104 53.04 -48.46 18.99
C ALA A 104 53.30 -49.80 18.23
N PRO A 105 54.10 -50.74 18.79
CA PRO A 105 54.58 -51.94 18.09
C PRO A 105 53.50 -53.01 17.75
N VAL A 106 53.76 -53.83 16.71
CA VAL A 106 52.87 -54.87 16.13
C VAL A 106 53.48 -56.29 16.27
N PRO A 107 52.72 -57.35 16.63
CA PRO A 107 53.16 -58.76 16.61
C PRO A 107 52.86 -59.45 15.25
N ALA A 108 53.75 -60.32 14.74
CA ALA A 108 53.70 -60.91 13.39
C ALA A 108 53.50 -62.46 13.35
N SER A 109 52.94 -63.02 12.27
CA SER A 109 52.79 -64.48 11.97
C SER A 109 52.97 -64.77 10.46
N GLY A 110 53.53 -65.94 10.11
CA GLY A 110 54.26 -66.26 8.85
C GLY A 110 53.52 -66.96 7.68
N ALA A 111 54.29 -67.29 6.63
CA ALA A 111 53.93 -67.65 5.25
C ALA A 111 53.92 -69.16 4.90
N GLN A 112 53.31 -69.56 3.76
CA GLN A 112 53.25 -70.95 3.23
C GLN A 112 53.54 -71.04 1.70
N GLU A 113 54.14 -72.16 1.26
CA GLU A 113 54.77 -72.50 -0.05
C GLU A 113 53.83 -72.86 -1.23
N GLY A 114 54.38 -72.94 -2.46
CA GLY A 114 53.67 -72.94 -3.77
C GLY A 114 53.27 -74.29 -4.42
N SER A 115 52.38 -74.21 -5.45
CA SER A 115 51.69 -75.31 -6.14
C SER A 115 52.27 -75.71 -7.52
N THR A 116 51.99 -76.94 -8.01
CA THR A 116 52.56 -77.54 -9.24
C THR A 116 51.69 -77.40 -10.52
N VAL A 117 52.24 -77.67 -11.72
CA VAL A 117 51.57 -77.50 -13.04
C VAL A 117 50.41 -78.48 -13.28
N ASP A 118 50.45 -79.68 -12.69
CA ASP A 118 49.37 -80.65 -12.80
C ASP A 118 48.12 -80.21 -12.01
N ASP A 119 48.31 -79.47 -10.91
CA ASP A 119 47.22 -78.82 -10.18
C ASP A 119 46.52 -77.79 -11.06
N LEU A 120 47.28 -77.04 -11.87
CA LEU A 120 46.78 -76.06 -12.84
C LEU A 120 45.91 -76.71 -13.92
N ALA A 121 46.33 -77.84 -14.48
CA ALA A 121 45.55 -78.56 -15.49
C ALA A 121 44.22 -79.09 -14.92
N ARG A 122 44.25 -79.64 -13.70
CA ARG A 122 43.02 -80.10 -13.01
C ARG A 122 42.09 -78.94 -12.68
N LEU A 123 42.63 -77.81 -12.23
CA LEU A 123 41.87 -76.59 -11.95
C LEU A 123 41.21 -76.02 -13.21
N LEU A 124 41.88 -76.05 -14.36
CA LEU A 124 41.31 -75.60 -15.64
C LEU A 124 40.15 -76.49 -16.12
N VAL A 125 40.25 -77.80 -15.93
CA VAL A 125 39.15 -78.73 -16.26
C VAL A 125 37.96 -78.53 -15.31
N GLN A 126 38.21 -78.35 -14.01
CA GLN A 126 37.15 -78.02 -13.05
C GLN A 126 36.50 -76.67 -13.35
N LEU A 127 37.27 -75.67 -13.74
CA LEU A 127 36.79 -74.36 -14.16
C LEU A 127 35.91 -74.46 -15.42
N ASN A 128 36.37 -75.20 -16.44
CA ASN A 128 35.60 -75.40 -17.67
C ASN A 128 34.26 -76.08 -17.37
N ARG A 129 34.24 -77.09 -16.49
CA ARG A 129 33.00 -77.75 -16.04
C ARG A 129 32.10 -76.82 -15.23
N ALA A 130 32.65 -75.97 -14.36
CA ALA A 130 31.87 -74.99 -13.60
C ALA A 130 31.28 -73.88 -14.48
N ILE A 131 31.94 -73.54 -15.60
CA ILE A 131 31.49 -72.49 -16.53
C ILE A 131 30.52 -73.04 -17.58
N ALA A 132 30.85 -74.18 -18.20
CA ALA A 132 30.19 -74.70 -19.40
C ALA A 132 29.53 -76.09 -19.21
N GLY A 133 29.62 -76.69 -18.02
CA GLY A 133 28.95 -77.95 -17.72
C GLY A 133 27.44 -77.83 -17.86
N GLY A 134 26.78 -78.85 -18.43
CA GLY A 134 25.33 -78.89 -18.62
C GLY A 134 24.51 -79.09 -17.35
N ASP A 135 25.09 -78.81 -16.18
CA ASP A 135 24.46 -78.94 -14.87
C ASP A 135 23.85 -77.60 -14.45
N ASP A 136 22.76 -77.64 -13.69
CA ASP A 136 22.02 -76.43 -13.27
C ASP A 136 22.86 -75.48 -12.41
N SER A 137 23.94 -75.99 -11.82
CA SER A 137 24.89 -75.25 -11.00
C SER A 137 25.94 -74.46 -11.79
N SER A 138 26.05 -74.68 -13.11
CA SER A 138 27.03 -73.97 -13.93
C SER A 138 26.75 -72.47 -14.02
N LEU A 139 27.81 -71.67 -14.14
CA LEU A 139 27.68 -70.21 -14.24
C LEU A 139 26.86 -69.79 -15.46
N LEU A 140 26.97 -70.52 -16.58
CA LEU A 140 26.17 -70.26 -17.77
C LEU A 140 24.67 -70.49 -17.51
N SER A 141 24.31 -71.53 -16.75
CA SER A 141 22.91 -71.79 -16.37
C SER A 141 22.39 -70.69 -15.43
N GLN A 142 23.17 -70.31 -14.41
CA GLN A 142 22.82 -69.22 -13.50
C GLN A 142 22.64 -67.87 -14.22
N VAL A 143 23.47 -67.56 -15.22
CA VAL A 143 23.32 -66.35 -16.05
C VAL A 143 22.07 -66.41 -16.91
N LYS A 144 21.70 -67.58 -17.46
CA LYS A 144 20.44 -67.76 -18.19
C LYS A 144 19.24 -67.56 -17.29
N LEU A 145 19.24 -68.15 -16.09
CA LEU A 145 18.18 -67.98 -15.10
C LEU A 145 18.06 -66.52 -14.63
N LEU A 146 19.18 -65.83 -14.42
CA LEU A 146 19.17 -64.41 -14.05
C LEU A 146 18.63 -63.53 -15.19
N ARG A 147 18.95 -63.85 -16.45
CA ARG A 147 18.35 -63.16 -17.61
C ARG A 147 16.85 -63.42 -17.71
N ALA A 148 16.40 -64.66 -17.46
CA ALA A 148 14.98 -64.99 -17.44
C ALA A 148 14.25 -64.24 -16.32
N ASP A 149 14.76 -64.28 -15.08
CA ASP A 149 14.17 -63.52 -13.95
C ASP A 149 14.19 -62.00 -14.22
N SER A 150 15.25 -61.49 -14.83
CA SER A 150 15.32 -60.08 -15.23
C SER A 150 14.26 -59.73 -16.27
N ASN A 151 14.03 -60.57 -17.28
CA ASN A 151 13.01 -60.35 -18.29
C ASN A 151 11.62 -60.42 -17.66
N ASP A 152 11.33 -61.42 -16.83
CA ASP A 152 10.05 -61.56 -16.13
C ASP A 152 9.75 -60.33 -15.25
N ARG A 153 10.77 -59.77 -14.59
CA ARG A 153 10.62 -58.53 -13.82
C ARG A 153 10.36 -57.31 -14.69
N ILE A 154 11.01 -57.22 -15.85
CA ILE A 154 10.79 -56.13 -16.82
C ILE A 154 9.36 -56.21 -17.37
N ASP A 155 8.87 -57.41 -17.68
CA ASP A 155 7.50 -57.61 -18.17
C ASP A 155 6.46 -57.19 -17.13
N ARG A 156 6.64 -57.61 -15.86
CA ARG A 156 5.77 -57.17 -14.74
C ARG A 156 5.85 -55.66 -14.49
N LEU A 157 7.03 -55.06 -14.63
CA LEU A 157 7.19 -53.61 -14.53
C LEU A 157 6.42 -52.90 -15.65
N THR A 158 6.50 -53.42 -16.87
CA THR A 158 5.79 -52.87 -18.03
C THR A 158 4.29 -52.94 -17.82
N GLU A 159 3.77 -54.10 -17.37
CA GLU A 159 2.35 -54.27 -17.03
C GLU A 159 1.90 -53.30 -15.91
N ALA A 160 2.71 -53.13 -14.86
CA ALA A 160 2.43 -52.18 -13.79
C ALA A 160 2.46 -50.72 -14.28
N PHE A 161 3.38 -50.38 -15.20
CA PHE A 161 3.46 -49.07 -15.81
C PHE A 161 2.26 -48.78 -16.72
N ASP A 162 1.82 -49.75 -17.52
CA ASP A 162 0.64 -49.61 -18.37
C ASP A 162 -0.61 -49.41 -17.52
N GLY A 163 -0.78 -50.21 -16.46
CA GLY A 163 -1.89 -50.03 -15.52
C GLY A 163 -1.84 -48.68 -14.78
N TYR A 164 -0.65 -48.21 -14.44
CA TYR A 164 -0.47 -46.87 -13.85
C TYR A 164 -0.80 -45.76 -14.85
N ALA A 165 -0.36 -45.87 -16.10
CA ALA A 165 -0.62 -44.89 -17.16
C ALA A 165 -2.13 -44.78 -17.45
N GLU A 166 -2.83 -45.92 -17.53
CA GLU A 166 -4.28 -45.96 -17.71
C GLU A 166 -5.01 -45.32 -16.53
N ASN A 167 -4.65 -45.69 -15.30
CA ASN A 167 -5.26 -45.13 -14.09
C ASN A 167 -4.99 -43.62 -13.96
N ILE A 168 -3.80 -43.14 -14.29
CA ILE A 168 -3.49 -41.71 -14.32
C ILE A 168 -4.30 -40.99 -15.39
N ALA A 169 -4.40 -41.53 -16.59
CA ALA A 169 -5.17 -40.92 -17.66
C ALA A 169 -6.65 -40.80 -17.26
N GLU A 170 -7.22 -41.86 -16.69
CA GLU A 170 -8.60 -41.89 -16.23
C GLU A 170 -8.82 -40.93 -15.04
N THR A 171 -7.94 -40.98 -14.02
CA THR A 171 -8.05 -40.15 -12.82
C THR A 171 -7.90 -38.66 -13.14
N ASN A 172 -6.92 -38.29 -13.98
CA ASN A 172 -6.72 -36.91 -14.41
C ASN A 172 -7.90 -36.40 -15.25
N SER A 173 -8.42 -37.23 -16.16
CA SER A 173 -9.61 -36.88 -16.95
C SER A 173 -10.82 -36.63 -16.03
N LYS A 174 -11.08 -37.54 -15.08
CA LYS A 174 -12.16 -37.36 -14.09
C LYS A 174 -11.95 -36.12 -13.23
N ALA A 175 -10.73 -35.85 -12.78
CA ALA A 175 -10.41 -34.67 -11.98
C ALA A 175 -10.63 -33.37 -12.77
N LEU A 176 -10.17 -33.31 -14.03
CA LEU A 176 -10.38 -32.18 -14.91
C LEU A 176 -11.86 -31.94 -15.20
N VAL A 177 -12.61 -32.99 -15.52
CA VAL A 177 -14.06 -32.88 -15.78
C VAL A 177 -14.80 -32.41 -14.53
N ARG A 178 -14.43 -32.91 -13.34
CA ARG A 178 -15.02 -32.46 -12.06
C ARG A 178 -14.71 -30.99 -11.80
N ALA A 179 -13.45 -30.58 -11.90
CA ALA A 179 -13.05 -29.20 -11.70
C ALA A 179 -13.75 -28.26 -12.69
N LEU A 180 -13.83 -28.63 -13.97
CA LEU A 180 -14.56 -27.85 -14.97
C LEU A 180 -16.06 -27.77 -14.66
N SER A 181 -16.69 -28.88 -14.27
CA SER A 181 -18.11 -28.92 -13.93
C SER A 181 -18.42 -28.07 -12.69
N GLU A 182 -17.55 -28.10 -11.69
CA GLU A 182 -17.64 -27.26 -10.50
C GLU A 182 -17.52 -25.78 -10.86
N VAL A 183 -16.53 -25.42 -11.68
CA VAL A 183 -16.36 -24.04 -12.17
C VAL A 183 -17.58 -23.59 -12.97
N VAL A 184 -18.14 -24.42 -13.85
CA VAL A 184 -19.34 -24.09 -14.63
C VAL A 184 -20.56 -23.92 -13.72
N ARG A 185 -20.72 -24.78 -12.71
CA ARG A 185 -21.80 -24.69 -11.75
C ARG A 185 -21.69 -23.42 -10.88
N ASP A 186 -20.50 -23.13 -10.38
CA ASP A 186 -20.21 -21.91 -9.61
C ASP A 186 -20.40 -20.67 -10.46
N PHE A 187 -19.96 -20.70 -11.72
CA PHE A 187 -20.19 -19.63 -12.68
C PHE A 187 -21.67 -19.40 -12.90
N ASN A 188 -22.46 -20.45 -13.15
CA ASN A 188 -23.90 -20.32 -13.36
C ASN A 188 -24.63 -19.81 -12.10
N THR A 189 -24.22 -20.28 -10.92
CA THR A 189 -24.76 -19.82 -9.63
C THR A 189 -24.48 -18.33 -9.42
N LYS A 190 -23.21 -17.90 -9.58
CA LYS A 190 -22.84 -16.49 -9.47
C LYS A 190 -23.48 -15.62 -10.55
N LEU A 191 -23.64 -16.13 -11.77
CA LEU A 191 -24.31 -15.44 -12.85
C LEU A 191 -25.77 -15.15 -12.48
N ASN A 192 -26.48 -16.15 -11.96
CA ASN A 192 -27.89 -15.98 -11.60
C ASN A 192 -28.07 -15.06 -10.38
N GLU A 193 -27.24 -15.22 -9.33
CA GLU A 193 -27.35 -14.43 -8.10
C GLU A 193 -26.84 -13.00 -8.28
N GLN A 194 -25.56 -12.84 -8.66
CA GLN A 194 -24.92 -11.53 -8.68
C GLN A 194 -25.39 -10.69 -9.87
N PHE A 195 -25.53 -11.28 -11.06
CA PHE A 195 -25.98 -10.48 -12.20
C PHE A 195 -27.49 -10.30 -12.22
N GLY A 196 -28.28 -11.27 -11.75
CA GLY A 196 -29.74 -11.13 -11.67
C GLY A 196 -30.16 -9.94 -10.80
N ASP A 197 -29.59 -9.84 -9.59
CA ASP A 197 -29.90 -8.72 -8.68
C ASP A 197 -29.33 -7.39 -9.19
N ASN A 198 -28.11 -7.38 -9.74
CA ASN A 198 -27.54 -6.17 -10.34
C ASN A 198 -28.38 -5.67 -11.53
N PHE A 199 -28.84 -6.55 -12.41
CA PHE A 199 -29.72 -6.17 -13.53
C PHE A 199 -31.08 -5.67 -13.03
N ARG A 200 -31.62 -6.25 -11.96
CA ARG A 200 -32.87 -5.76 -11.36
C ARG A 200 -32.70 -4.35 -10.78
N GLN A 201 -31.61 -4.09 -10.05
CA GLN A 201 -31.31 -2.77 -9.52
C GLN A 201 -31.02 -1.76 -10.63
N LEU A 202 -30.26 -2.16 -11.65
CA LEU A 202 -29.99 -1.34 -12.83
C LEU A 202 -31.30 -0.97 -13.54
N ASN A 203 -32.17 -1.94 -13.80
CA ASN A 203 -33.47 -1.70 -14.43
C ASN A 203 -34.36 -0.77 -13.58
N SER A 204 -34.35 -0.92 -12.26
CA SER A 204 -35.03 0.00 -11.35
C SER A 204 -34.45 1.42 -11.42
N GLY A 205 -33.13 1.55 -11.49
CA GLY A 205 -32.44 2.83 -11.69
C GLY A 205 -32.83 3.50 -13.01
N VAL A 206 -32.83 2.75 -14.11
CA VAL A 206 -33.23 3.22 -15.43
C VAL A 206 -34.71 3.64 -15.43
N ALA A 207 -35.60 2.85 -14.83
CA ALA A 207 -37.01 3.20 -14.72
C ALA A 207 -37.23 4.52 -13.96
N ARG A 208 -36.50 4.73 -12.85
CA ARG A 208 -36.53 6.00 -12.11
C ARG A 208 -35.99 7.17 -12.93
N LEU A 209 -34.94 6.95 -13.73
CA LEU A 209 -34.42 7.98 -14.64
C LEU A 209 -35.44 8.36 -15.71
N VAL A 210 -36.14 7.39 -16.30
CA VAL A 210 -37.20 7.66 -17.29
C VAL A 210 -38.36 8.41 -16.64
N ALA A 211 -38.81 7.99 -15.45
CA ALA A 211 -39.85 8.71 -14.71
C ALA A 211 -39.44 10.16 -14.40
N TRP A 212 -38.17 10.36 -13.99
CA TRP A 212 -37.61 11.69 -13.78
C TRP A 212 -37.56 12.51 -15.07
N GLN A 213 -37.15 11.92 -16.20
CA GLN A 213 -37.13 12.61 -17.50
C GLN A 213 -38.52 13.11 -17.93
N VAL A 214 -39.56 12.27 -17.77
CA VAL A 214 -40.95 12.67 -18.07
C VAL A 214 -41.40 13.81 -17.15
N GLN A 215 -41.04 13.76 -15.87
CA GLN A 215 -41.38 14.84 -14.93
C GLN A 215 -40.62 16.14 -15.24
N TYR A 216 -39.35 16.03 -15.61
CA TYR A 216 -38.50 17.16 -16.00
C TYR A 216 -39.03 17.84 -17.26
N GLU A 217 -39.51 17.08 -18.24
CA GLU A 217 -40.18 17.63 -19.43
C GLU A 217 -41.39 18.49 -19.05
N LYS A 218 -42.24 18.02 -18.12
CA LYS A 218 -43.39 18.79 -17.64
C LYS A 218 -42.97 20.08 -16.94
N GLN A 219 -41.92 20.03 -16.12
CA GLN A 219 -41.38 21.22 -15.45
C GLN A 219 -40.84 22.23 -16.47
N LEU A 220 -40.14 21.78 -17.50
CA LEU A 220 -39.67 22.67 -18.58
C LEU A 220 -40.82 23.33 -19.32
N ARG A 221 -41.89 22.58 -19.63
CA ARG A 221 -43.07 23.16 -20.30
C ARG A 221 -43.72 24.23 -19.44
N ALA A 222 -43.91 23.97 -18.14
CA ALA A 222 -44.46 24.95 -17.21
C ALA A 222 -43.57 26.20 -17.08
N LEU A 223 -42.24 26.02 -17.04
CA LEU A 223 -41.30 27.13 -16.99
C LEU A 223 -41.36 27.99 -18.27
N ILE A 224 -41.44 27.37 -19.45
CA ILE A 224 -41.57 28.09 -20.73
C ILE A 224 -42.87 28.90 -20.76
N GLU A 225 -43.97 28.33 -20.29
CA GLU A 225 -45.27 29.01 -20.21
C GLU A 225 -45.20 30.24 -19.29
N GLN A 226 -44.61 30.06 -18.09
CA GLN A 226 -44.45 31.14 -17.12
C GLN A 226 -43.51 32.26 -17.62
N GLU A 227 -42.39 31.91 -18.26
CA GLU A 227 -41.46 32.87 -18.86
C GLU A 227 -42.14 33.67 -19.97
N THR A 228 -42.97 33.01 -20.80
CA THR A 228 -43.72 33.68 -21.87
C THR A 228 -44.70 34.71 -21.29
N ALA A 229 -45.50 34.32 -20.29
CA ALA A 229 -46.43 35.22 -19.62
C ALA A 229 -45.72 36.38 -18.90
N THR A 230 -44.55 36.11 -18.32
CA THR A 230 -43.72 37.14 -17.66
C THR A 230 -43.21 38.16 -18.68
N ARG A 231 -42.75 37.70 -19.86
CA ARG A 231 -42.29 38.57 -20.94
C ARG A 231 -43.40 39.46 -21.49
N GLU A 232 -44.61 38.92 -21.65
CA GLU A 232 -45.78 39.70 -22.05
C GLU A 232 -46.13 40.76 -20.99
N SER A 233 -46.18 40.37 -19.72
CA SER A 233 -46.42 41.30 -18.61
C SER A 233 -45.37 42.41 -18.52
N MET A 234 -44.10 42.09 -18.76
CA MET A 234 -43.02 43.09 -18.80
C MET A 234 -43.14 44.04 -20.00
N THR A 235 -43.63 43.55 -21.13
CA THR A 235 -43.90 44.37 -22.31
C THR A 235 -45.04 45.33 -22.05
N GLU A 236 -46.13 44.85 -21.43
CA GLU A 236 -47.24 45.72 -21.01
C GLU A 236 -46.77 46.74 -19.96
N ALA A 237 -46.03 46.32 -18.94
CA ALA A 237 -45.48 47.21 -17.92
C ALA A 237 -44.62 48.32 -18.54
N ALA A 238 -43.76 47.99 -19.51
CA ALA A 238 -42.95 48.97 -20.23
C ALA A 238 -43.81 50.00 -20.99
N SER A 239 -44.91 49.55 -21.61
CA SER A 239 -45.88 50.44 -22.25
C SER A 239 -46.55 51.37 -21.23
N ARG A 240 -47.04 50.84 -20.11
CA ARG A 240 -47.66 51.64 -19.04
C ARG A 240 -46.68 52.64 -18.42
N PHE A 241 -45.41 52.27 -18.29
CA PHE A 241 -44.37 53.19 -17.85
C PHE A 241 -44.16 54.33 -18.83
N THR A 242 -44.27 54.07 -20.13
CA THR A 242 -44.20 55.12 -21.15
C THR A 242 -45.39 56.09 -21.03
N ASP A 243 -46.60 55.59 -20.76
CA ASP A 243 -47.77 56.43 -20.49
C ASP A 243 -47.56 57.33 -19.26
N ILE A 244 -47.00 56.79 -18.18
CA ILE A 244 -46.68 57.55 -16.96
C ILE A 244 -45.66 58.66 -17.26
N VAL A 245 -44.61 58.36 -18.03
CA VAL A 245 -43.60 59.35 -18.42
C VAL A 245 -44.23 60.47 -19.25
N ASN A 246 -45.13 60.14 -20.17
CA ASN A 246 -45.86 61.12 -20.98
C ASN A 246 -46.74 62.02 -20.10
N LEU A 247 -47.52 61.44 -19.19
CA LEU A 247 -48.38 62.19 -18.26
C LEU A 247 -47.56 63.12 -17.35
N ALA A 248 -46.40 62.66 -16.86
CA ALA A 248 -45.49 63.49 -16.07
C ALA A 248 -44.95 64.68 -16.87
N SER A 249 -44.68 64.49 -18.17
CA SER A 249 -44.27 65.56 -19.08
C SER A 249 -45.38 66.60 -19.28
N GLU A 250 -46.62 66.16 -19.48
CA GLU A 250 -47.80 67.04 -19.56
C GLU A 250 -48.01 67.82 -18.27
N PHE A 251 -47.93 67.16 -17.11
CA PHE A 251 -48.02 67.81 -15.81
C PHE A 251 -46.93 68.88 -15.62
N ALA A 252 -45.70 68.59 -16.04
CA ALA A 252 -44.62 69.58 -16.00
C ALA A 252 -44.88 70.79 -16.91
N ALA A 253 -45.54 70.59 -18.05
CA ALA A 253 -45.96 71.67 -18.93
C ALA A 253 -47.07 72.53 -18.29
N VAL A 254 -48.07 71.90 -17.68
CA VAL A 254 -49.15 72.58 -16.94
C VAL A 254 -48.58 73.38 -15.77
N ALA A 255 -47.66 72.80 -14.99
CA ALA A 255 -46.99 73.48 -13.88
C ALA A 255 -46.23 74.74 -14.34
N ARG A 256 -45.52 74.67 -15.48
CA ARG A 256 -44.89 75.85 -16.10
C ARG A 256 -45.91 76.91 -16.50
N SER A 257 -47.03 76.51 -17.09
CA SER A 257 -48.11 77.44 -17.44
C SER A 257 -48.69 78.14 -16.22
N LEU A 258 -48.96 77.39 -15.13
CA LEU A 258 -49.41 77.96 -13.86
C LEU A 258 -48.38 78.94 -13.28
N GLN A 259 -47.09 78.62 -13.34
CA GLN A 259 -46.03 79.53 -12.90
C GLN A 259 -46.06 80.85 -13.69
N HIS A 260 -46.27 80.80 -15.01
CA HIS A 260 -46.44 82.00 -15.83
C HIS A 260 -47.68 82.82 -15.43
N ILE A 261 -48.83 82.17 -15.21
CA ILE A 261 -50.07 82.86 -14.81
C ILE A 261 -49.91 83.52 -13.44
N VAL A 262 -49.36 82.80 -12.45
CA VAL A 262 -49.10 83.34 -11.11
C VAL A 262 -48.14 84.53 -11.18
N GLY A 263 -47.09 84.43 -11.99
CA GLY A 263 -46.17 85.56 -12.24
C GLY A 263 -46.87 86.77 -12.86
N ALA A 264 -47.74 86.56 -13.85
CA ALA A 264 -48.52 87.63 -14.48
C ALA A 264 -49.52 88.29 -13.52
N LEU A 265 -50.22 87.50 -12.70
CA LEU A 265 -51.14 87.99 -11.67
C LEU A 265 -50.41 88.83 -10.61
N ASN A 266 -49.22 88.39 -10.17
CA ASN A 266 -48.43 89.15 -9.22
C ASN A 266 -48.01 90.51 -9.78
N ASN A 267 -47.56 90.55 -11.05
CA ASN A 267 -47.24 91.80 -11.74
C ASN A 267 -48.47 92.72 -11.88
N GLN A 268 -49.64 92.18 -12.24
CA GLN A 268 -50.88 92.96 -12.32
C GLN A 268 -51.28 93.51 -10.94
N SER A 269 -51.16 92.72 -9.88
CA SER A 269 -51.43 93.16 -8.51
C SER A 269 -50.54 94.34 -8.12
N GLU A 270 -49.25 94.29 -8.45
CA GLU A 270 -48.32 95.38 -8.19
C GLU A 270 -48.63 96.64 -9.02
N GLN A 271 -49.04 96.47 -10.29
CA GLN A 271 -49.49 97.57 -11.13
C GLN A 271 -50.78 98.22 -10.61
N LEU A 272 -51.76 97.44 -10.14
CA LEU A 272 -52.98 97.94 -9.52
C LEU A 272 -52.66 98.70 -8.22
N ALA A 273 -51.76 98.18 -7.40
CA ALA A 273 -51.30 98.88 -6.20
C ALA A 273 -50.67 100.25 -6.56
N ARG A 274 -49.84 100.31 -7.61
CA ARG A 274 -49.30 101.58 -8.15
C ARG A 274 -50.40 102.51 -8.66
N ALA A 275 -51.38 101.99 -9.40
CA ALA A 275 -52.50 102.79 -9.91
C ALA A 275 -53.38 103.37 -8.79
N LEU A 276 -53.63 102.60 -7.72
CA LEU A 276 -54.34 103.06 -6.53
C LEU A 276 -53.55 104.15 -5.79
N LEU A 277 -52.21 104.03 -5.69
CA LEU A 277 -51.36 105.07 -5.13
C LEU A 277 -51.41 106.36 -5.96
N LEU A 278 -51.33 106.26 -7.29
CA LEU A 278 -51.47 107.41 -8.18
C LEU A 278 -52.84 108.07 -8.05
N LEU A 279 -53.92 107.29 -8.00
CA LEU A 279 -55.28 107.81 -7.80
C LEU A 279 -55.43 108.49 -6.44
N SER A 280 -54.88 107.90 -5.37
CA SER A 280 -54.84 108.52 -4.06
C SER A 280 -54.06 109.85 -4.08
N GLY A 281 -52.95 109.90 -4.83
CA GLY A 281 -52.20 111.12 -5.08
C GLY A 281 -53.05 112.17 -5.79
N LEU A 282 -53.76 111.79 -6.85
CA LEU A 282 -54.63 112.67 -7.63
C LEU A 282 -55.83 113.18 -6.80
N ILE A 283 -56.44 112.33 -5.96
CA ILE A 283 -57.47 112.76 -5.00
C ILE A 283 -56.90 113.77 -4.01
N THR A 284 -55.66 113.58 -3.55
CA THR A 284 -54.99 114.51 -2.64
C THR A 284 -54.73 115.84 -3.34
N GLU A 285 -54.19 115.83 -4.55
CA GLU A 285 -53.93 117.02 -5.36
C GLU A 285 -55.22 117.77 -5.74
N VAL A 286 -56.31 117.05 -6.05
CA VAL A 286 -57.63 117.65 -6.27
C VAL A 286 -58.19 118.24 -4.97
N LYS A 287 -58.04 117.56 -3.83
CA LYS A 287 -58.45 118.07 -2.51
C LYS A 287 -57.70 119.35 -2.13
N GLU A 288 -56.43 119.47 -2.48
CA GLU A 288 -55.62 120.66 -2.25
C GLU A 288 -55.88 121.76 -3.30
N GLY A 289 -56.15 121.39 -4.55
CA GLY A 289 -56.40 122.32 -5.65
C GLY A 289 -57.80 122.95 -5.65
N LEU A 290 -58.84 122.23 -5.20
CA LEU A 290 -60.22 122.72 -5.07
C LEU A 290 -60.32 124.03 -4.28
N PRO A 291 -59.76 124.15 -3.06
CA PRO A 291 -59.80 125.41 -2.32
C PRO A 291 -59.00 126.53 -2.99
N ILE A 292 -57.95 126.23 -3.78
CA ILE A 292 -57.23 127.25 -4.57
C ILE A 292 -58.12 127.78 -5.70
N ILE A 293 -58.87 126.90 -6.36
CA ILE A 293 -59.85 127.30 -7.38
C ILE A 293 -60.98 128.11 -6.74
N GLU A 294 -61.50 127.66 -5.59
CA GLU A 294 -62.50 128.40 -4.81
C GLU A 294 -61.99 129.79 -4.41
N GLN A 295 -60.74 129.89 -3.95
CA GLN A 295 -60.08 131.15 -3.63
C GLN A 295 -59.93 132.05 -4.85
N ARG A 296 -59.51 131.51 -6.02
CA ARG A 296 -59.37 132.30 -7.26
C ARG A 296 -60.71 132.74 -7.83
N ILE A 297 -61.76 131.92 -7.75
CA ILE A 297 -63.13 132.29 -8.14
C ILE A 297 -63.64 133.37 -7.18
N GLY A 298 -63.43 133.22 -5.88
CA GLY A 298 -63.75 134.25 -4.89
C GLY A 298 -63.02 135.57 -5.17
N GLN A 299 -61.73 135.52 -5.53
CA GLN A 299 -60.96 136.70 -5.96
C GLN A 299 -61.46 137.32 -7.27
N MET A 300 -61.91 136.51 -8.23
CA MET A 300 -62.52 137.01 -9.49
C MET A 300 -63.87 137.67 -9.23
N ILE A 301 -64.72 137.09 -8.38
CA ILE A 301 -66.01 137.68 -7.98
C ILE A 301 -65.77 138.99 -7.22
N ALA A 302 -64.83 139.01 -6.26
CA ALA A 302 -64.47 140.23 -5.54
C ALA A 302 -63.89 141.33 -6.46
N ARG A 303 -63.16 140.95 -7.52
CA ARG A 303 -62.69 141.89 -8.55
C ARG A 303 -63.81 142.37 -9.48
N SER A 304 -64.85 141.57 -9.70
CA SER A 304 -66.02 141.92 -10.51
C SER A 304 -67.01 142.82 -9.76
N GLU A 305 -66.95 142.90 -8.43
CA GLU A 305 -67.76 143.81 -7.61
C GLU A 305 -67.06 145.16 -7.32
N GLN A 306 -65.80 145.33 -7.74
CA GLN A 306 -65.00 146.55 -7.55
C GLN A 306 -64.65 147.29 -8.86
N GLY A 307 -65.33 147.00 -9.96
CA GLY A 307 -65.24 147.74 -11.23
C GLY A 307 -66.59 147.82 -11.91
#